data_AF-A0A0F4G7X5-F1
#
_entry.id   AF-A0A0F4G7X5-F1
#
_cell.length_a   1.000
_cell.length_b   1.000
_cell.length_c   1.000
_cell.angle_alpha   90.00
_cell.angle_beta   90.00
_cell.angle_gamma   90.00
#
_symmetry.space_group_name_H-M   'P 1'
#
loop_
_entity.id
_entity.type
_entity.pdbx_description
1 polymer ?
#
loop_
_entity_poly.entity_id
_entity_poly.type
_entity_poly.pdbx_seq_one_letter_code
_entity_poly.pdbx_strand_id
1 'polypeptide(L)'
;MKRGGFHEIRELHFEDGSTCIGRFTRNKSESVSVPEGEIATTKFVRRHTSIPVPETYFTNLNPEHVVGAAFVLVEKMPGKDLYEMWNTTSLEHKIAIIGQVAGVVHQLSMLKFDKIGSLNANGEVGLLDNSAYSNDAHSRGPFATTTNYLKSFVQPREGHSKELAKSYNNVESLVASFMSNQRPSSILEPPFRLTHGDFDGQNMLFVQPDPVQSPQLSAILDWDQSHAGPLYYLLDYPVFIRDFDLPDQRHQYGDNKVLRQHFFYCLSRYWPKGSRQREEVLECFRQKSFTLNTFRNTFMKFPMQDSEHEKRALDGFLDGHKPGTLRYKFAFPYGGKALWEPDSEVESEDEDGSHEGVDAEVKVWQGLGSMTLW
;
A
#
# COMPACT_ATOMS: atom_id res chain seq x y z
N MET A 1 -0.62 -24.01 -8.79
CA MET A 1 -0.33 -22.95 -9.77
C MET A 1 -1.04 -21.69 -9.31
N LYS A 2 -0.31 -20.67 -8.82
CA LYS A 2 -0.87 -19.34 -8.57
C LYS A 2 -0.56 -18.47 -9.79
N ARG A 3 -1.56 -17.76 -10.32
CA ARG A 3 -1.48 -17.03 -11.59
C ARG A 3 -1.71 -15.56 -11.29
N GLY A 4 -0.67 -14.73 -11.41
CA GLY A 4 -0.75 -13.29 -11.21
C GLY A 4 -1.12 -12.54 -12.49
N GLY A 5 -1.31 -11.23 -12.36
CA GLY A 5 -1.56 -10.33 -13.51
C GLY A 5 -0.37 -10.29 -14.48
N PHE A 6 0.85 -10.13 -13.95
CA PHE A 6 2.07 -9.91 -14.73
C PHE A 6 2.98 -11.14 -14.83
N HIS A 7 3.01 -11.96 -13.77
CA HIS A 7 3.93 -13.07 -13.64
C HIS A 7 3.21 -14.43 -13.54
N GLU A 8 3.82 -15.45 -14.13
CA GLU A 8 3.51 -16.84 -13.85
C GLU A 8 4.43 -17.34 -12.73
N ILE A 9 3.84 -17.85 -11.64
CA ILE A 9 4.58 -18.26 -10.45
C ILE A 9 4.59 -19.79 -10.37
N ARG A 10 5.79 -20.38 -10.35
CA ARG A 10 5.99 -21.83 -10.27
C ARG A 10 6.94 -22.17 -9.13
N GLU A 11 6.57 -23.16 -8.33
CA GLU A 11 7.52 -23.84 -7.47
C GLU A 11 8.38 -24.76 -8.33
N LEU A 12 9.69 -24.63 -8.20
CA LEU A 12 10.68 -25.46 -8.89
C LEU A 12 11.30 -26.41 -7.88
N HIS A 13 11.43 -27.67 -8.27
CA HIS A 13 12.08 -28.72 -7.50
C HIS A 13 13.33 -29.19 -8.27
N PHE A 14 14.47 -29.19 -7.60
CA PHE A 14 15.74 -29.62 -8.19
C PHE A 14 16.07 -31.06 -7.77
N GLU A 15 16.95 -31.72 -8.54
CA GLU A 15 17.34 -33.12 -8.29
C GLU A 15 18.01 -33.34 -6.94
N ASP A 16 18.66 -32.31 -6.40
CA ASP A 16 19.28 -32.32 -5.07
C ASP A 16 18.28 -32.14 -3.91
N GLY A 17 16.99 -32.04 -4.22
CA GLY A 17 15.91 -31.86 -3.25
C GLY A 17 15.69 -30.40 -2.83
N SER A 18 16.49 -29.45 -3.31
CA SER A 18 16.25 -28.02 -3.07
C SER A 18 15.01 -27.54 -3.83
N THR A 19 14.40 -26.45 -3.34
CA THR A 19 13.22 -25.83 -3.95
C THR A 19 13.36 -24.32 -4.01
N CYS A 20 12.83 -23.71 -5.06
CA CYS A 20 12.70 -22.25 -5.15
C CYS A 20 11.40 -21.86 -5.86
N ILE A 21 11.07 -20.57 -5.84
CA ILE A 21 9.98 -20.00 -6.62
C ILE A 21 10.57 -19.36 -7.87
N GLY A 22 10.13 -19.83 -9.04
CA GLY A 22 10.37 -19.18 -10.32
C GLY A 22 9.23 -18.22 -10.66
N ARG A 23 9.57 -16.96 -10.91
CA ARG A 23 8.67 -15.92 -11.40
C ARG A 23 9.00 -15.65 -12.85
N PHE A 24 8.06 -15.92 -13.75
CA PHE A 24 8.26 -15.81 -15.20
C PHE A 24 7.38 -14.69 -15.75
N THR A 25 8.00 -13.72 -16.41
CA THR A 25 7.29 -12.59 -17.02
C THR A 25 6.36 -13.09 -18.13
N ARG A 26 5.09 -12.66 -18.10
CA ARG A 26 4.10 -13.00 -19.15
C ARG A 26 4.15 -12.03 -20.32
N ASN A 27 4.65 -10.82 -20.10
CA ASN A 27 4.77 -9.79 -21.11
C ASN A 27 6.22 -9.69 -21.64
N LYS A 28 6.50 -10.25 -22.82
CA LYS A 28 7.84 -10.20 -23.42
C LYS A 28 8.33 -8.78 -23.73
N SER A 29 7.42 -7.80 -23.80
CA SER A 29 7.77 -6.39 -24.00
C SER A 29 7.85 -5.60 -22.69
N GLU A 30 7.82 -6.27 -21.53
CA GLU A 30 8.04 -5.62 -20.24
C GLU A 30 9.45 -5.00 -20.22
N SER A 31 9.54 -3.80 -19.67
CA SER A 31 10.82 -3.14 -19.46
C SER A 31 11.65 -3.92 -18.45
N VAL A 32 12.92 -4.15 -18.76
CA VAL A 32 13.89 -4.78 -17.84
C VAL A 32 14.01 -4.01 -16.52
N SER A 33 13.68 -2.71 -16.51
CA SER A 33 13.67 -1.88 -15.30
C SER A 33 12.72 -2.38 -14.22
N VAL A 34 11.61 -3.03 -14.59
CA VAL A 34 10.58 -3.48 -13.64
C VAL A 34 11.14 -4.55 -12.71
N PRO A 35 11.61 -5.71 -13.21
CA PRO A 35 12.22 -6.71 -12.34
C PRO A 35 13.50 -6.21 -11.68
N GLU A 36 14.31 -5.37 -12.35
CA GLU A 36 15.52 -4.78 -11.73
C GLU A 36 15.18 -3.92 -10.50
N GLY A 37 14.15 -3.08 -10.60
CA GLY A 37 13.67 -2.24 -9.50
C GLY A 37 13.16 -3.07 -8.34
N GLU A 38 12.43 -4.15 -8.60
CA GLU A 38 11.97 -5.05 -7.56
C GLU A 38 13.13 -5.77 -6.84
N ILE A 39 14.10 -6.29 -7.60
CA ILE A 39 15.31 -6.94 -7.06
C ILE A 39 16.11 -5.93 -6.21
N ALA A 40 16.23 -4.69 -6.69
CA ALA A 40 16.90 -3.62 -5.97
C ALA A 40 16.19 -3.32 -4.64
N THR A 41 14.86 -3.12 -4.66
CA THR A 41 14.08 -2.83 -3.46
C THR A 41 14.15 -3.97 -2.45
N THR A 42 13.93 -5.22 -2.85
CA THR A 42 13.97 -6.37 -1.94
C THR A 42 15.34 -6.55 -1.28
N LYS A 43 16.43 -6.37 -2.05
CA LYS A 43 17.80 -6.34 -1.49
C LYS A 43 17.99 -5.18 -0.51
N PHE A 44 17.46 -4.01 -0.82
CA PHE A 44 17.55 -2.84 0.06
C PHE A 44 16.79 -3.06 1.37
N VAL A 45 15.54 -3.53 1.31
CA VAL A 45 14.69 -3.82 2.48
C VAL A 45 15.36 -4.85 3.39
N ARG A 46 15.86 -5.96 2.83
CA ARG A 46 16.58 -7.00 3.60
C ARG A 46 17.79 -6.45 4.35
N ARG A 47 18.53 -5.51 3.74
CA ARG A 47 19.75 -4.95 4.33
C ARG A 47 19.48 -3.94 5.45
N HIS A 48 18.35 -3.25 5.41
CA HIS A 48 18.08 -2.09 6.28
C HIS A 48 16.92 -2.30 7.27
N THR A 49 16.24 -3.44 7.20
CA THR A 49 15.08 -3.74 8.05
C THR A 49 15.12 -5.21 8.50
N SER A 50 14.24 -5.57 9.43
CA SER A 50 13.96 -6.96 9.79
C SER A 50 12.71 -7.50 9.08
N ILE A 51 12.19 -6.80 8.07
CA ILE A 51 11.03 -7.27 7.29
C ILE A 51 11.44 -8.54 6.54
N PRO A 52 10.73 -9.67 6.71
CA PRO A 52 11.06 -10.88 5.99
C PRO A 52 10.66 -10.73 4.51
N VAL A 53 11.64 -10.82 3.62
CA VAL A 53 11.47 -10.75 2.17
C VAL A 53 12.21 -11.91 1.50
N PRO A 54 11.80 -12.41 0.31
CA PRO A 54 12.44 -13.56 -0.36
C PRO A 54 13.80 -13.25 -0.97
N GLU A 55 14.82 -14.09 -0.75
CA GLU A 55 16.14 -13.89 -1.37
C GLU A 55 16.11 -14.18 -2.88
N THR A 56 16.76 -13.33 -3.67
CA THR A 56 16.93 -13.58 -5.10
C THR A 56 18.14 -14.49 -5.33
N TYR A 57 17.91 -15.71 -5.82
CA TYR A 57 18.97 -16.66 -6.14
C TYR A 57 19.57 -16.43 -7.52
N PHE A 58 18.72 -16.17 -8.51
CA PHE A 58 19.17 -16.03 -9.90
C PHE A 58 18.20 -15.18 -10.71
N THR A 59 18.71 -14.49 -11.73
CA THR A 59 17.91 -13.65 -12.62
C THR A 59 18.36 -13.84 -14.06
N ASN A 60 17.40 -13.91 -14.97
CA ASN A 60 17.64 -13.83 -16.40
C ASN A 60 16.56 -12.96 -17.03
N LEU A 61 16.93 -11.75 -17.42
CA LEU A 61 15.98 -10.77 -17.94
C LEU A 61 15.97 -10.73 -19.47
N ASN A 62 16.56 -11.73 -20.14
CA ASN A 62 16.51 -11.87 -21.59
C ASN A 62 15.22 -12.62 -21.99
N PRO A 63 14.24 -11.96 -22.62
CA PRO A 63 12.99 -12.60 -23.04
C PRO A 63 13.20 -13.67 -24.14
N GLU A 64 14.34 -13.64 -24.83
CA GLU A 64 14.73 -14.60 -25.87
C GLU A 64 15.56 -15.78 -25.34
N HIS A 65 15.68 -15.91 -24.01
CA HIS A 65 16.30 -17.08 -23.40
C HIS A 65 15.56 -18.38 -23.78
N VAL A 66 16.24 -19.54 -23.75
CA VAL A 66 15.68 -20.86 -24.15
C VAL A 66 14.42 -21.26 -23.36
N VAL A 67 14.27 -20.72 -22.15
CA VAL A 67 13.06 -20.88 -21.31
C VAL A 67 11.83 -20.19 -21.92
N GLY A 68 12.03 -19.24 -22.83
CA GLY A 68 10.99 -18.52 -23.57
C GLY A 68 10.42 -17.30 -22.84
N ALA A 69 11.00 -16.92 -21.70
CA ALA A 69 10.60 -15.76 -20.90
C ALA A 69 11.78 -15.25 -20.06
N ALA A 70 11.72 -13.96 -19.71
CA ALA A 70 12.49 -13.41 -18.59
C ALA A 70 11.98 -14.03 -17.28
N PHE A 71 12.90 -14.29 -16.33
CA PHE A 71 12.56 -14.89 -15.06
C PHE A 71 13.49 -14.53 -13.92
N VAL A 72 12.95 -14.63 -12.71
CA VAL A 72 13.64 -14.46 -11.43
C VAL A 72 13.41 -15.72 -10.60
N LEU A 73 14.47 -16.32 -10.09
CA LEU A 73 14.41 -17.41 -9.12
C LEU A 73 14.63 -16.84 -7.73
N VAL A 74 13.67 -17.06 -6.84
CA VAL A 74 13.67 -16.54 -5.47
C VAL A 74 13.43 -17.63 -4.44
N GLU A 75 13.81 -17.34 -3.21
CA GLU A 75 13.52 -18.16 -2.04
C GLU A 75 12.03 -18.50 -1.90
N LYS A 76 11.74 -19.76 -1.57
CA LYS A 76 10.39 -20.17 -1.20
C LYS A 76 10.15 -19.84 0.27
N MET A 77 9.35 -18.79 0.49
CA MET A 77 8.96 -18.38 1.84
C MET A 77 7.91 -19.34 2.43
N PRO A 78 7.96 -19.66 3.75
CA PRO A 78 6.97 -20.51 4.40
C PRO A 78 5.68 -19.74 4.69
N GLY A 79 4.58 -20.46 4.89
CA GLY A 79 3.30 -19.90 5.32
C GLY A 79 2.20 -19.92 4.25
N LYS A 80 1.05 -19.36 4.61
CA LYS A 80 -0.12 -19.18 3.74
C LYS A 80 -0.35 -17.69 3.54
N ASP A 81 -0.95 -17.31 2.40
CA ASP A 81 -1.36 -15.92 2.24
C ASP A 81 -2.44 -15.54 3.26
N LEU A 82 -2.48 -14.26 3.62
CA LEU A 82 -3.38 -13.79 4.66
C LEU A 82 -4.85 -14.06 4.32
N TYR A 83 -5.23 -13.92 3.05
CA TYR A 83 -6.61 -14.11 2.61
C TYR A 83 -7.10 -15.55 2.72
N GLU A 84 -6.21 -16.53 2.51
CA GLU A 84 -6.51 -17.95 2.72
C GLU A 84 -6.96 -18.27 4.15
N MET A 85 -6.52 -17.48 5.15
CA MET A 85 -6.85 -17.72 6.56
C MET A 85 -7.74 -16.64 7.22
N TRP A 86 -7.84 -15.44 6.63
CA TRP A 86 -8.44 -14.26 7.26
C TRP A 86 -9.86 -14.48 7.79
N ASN A 87 -10.72 -15.07 6.97
CA ASN A 87 -12.14 -15.27 7.32
C ASN A 87 -12.34 -16.29 8.45
N THR A 88 -11.41 -17.21 8.63
CA THR A 88 -11.46 -18.23 9.70
C THR A 88 -10.64 -17.85 10.93
N THR A 89 -9.93 -16.72 10.89
CA THR A 89 -9.06 -16.28 11.98
C THR A 89 -9.89 -15.56 13.05
N SER A 90 -9.65 -15.89 14.32
CA SER A 90 -10.31 -15.21 15.45
C SER A 90 -9.92 -13.74 15.52
N LEU A 91 -10.77 -12.90 16.10
CA LEU A 91 -10.46 -11.47 16.27
C LEU A 91 -9.15 -11.24 17.04
N GLU A 92 -8.88 -12.04 18.09
CA GLU A 92 -7.63 -12.00 18.85
C GLU A 92 -6.39 -12.22 17.96
N HIS A 93 -6.43 -13.24 17.08
CA HIS A 93 -5.35 -13.48 16.14
C HIS A 93 -5.26 -12.41 15.06
N LYS A 94 -6.38 -11.85 14.59
CA LYS A 94 -6.37 -10.70 13.67
C LYS A 94 -5.70 -9.49 14.32
N ILE A 95 -5.96 -9.21 15.60
CA ILE A 95 -5.29 -8.14 16.36
C ILE A 95 -3.77 -8.37 16.36
N ALA A 96 -3.31 -9.59 16.66
CA ALA A 96 -1.89 -9.94 16.64
C ALA A 96 -1.24 -9.81 15.25
N ILE A 97 -1.96 -10.16 14.19
CA ILE A 97 -1.54 -9.95 12.79
C ILE A 97 -1.38 -8.45 12.51
N ILE A 98 -2.37 -7.63 12.89
CA ILE A 98 -2.34 -6.19 12.66
C ILE A 98 -1.19 -5.51 13.39
N GLY A 99 -0.84 -5.95 14.59
CA GLY A 99 0.35 -5.47 15.29
C GLY A 99 1.65 -5.69 14.50
N GLN A 100 1.78 -6.84 13.83
CA GLN A 100 2.93 -7.16 12.97
C GLN A 100 2.91 -6.33 11.67
N VAL A 101 1.75 -6.16 11.04
CA VAL A 101 1.57 -5.31 9.85
C VAL A 101 1.93 -3.85 10.15
N ALA A 102 1.51 -3.32 11.31
CA ALA A 102 1.93 -1.99 11.77
C ALA A 102 3.45 -1.91 11.97
N GLY A 103 4.09 -2.99 12.42
CA GLY A 103 5.56 -3.08 12.54
C GLY A 103 6.28 -3.02 11.19
N VAL A 104 5.70 -3.59 10.13
CA VAL A 104 6.23 -3.45 8.76
C VAL A 104 6.14 -2.00 8.29
N VAL A 105 4.97 -1.37 8.45
CA VAL A 105 4.75 0.03 8.05
C VAL A 105 5.67 0.98 8.83
N HIS A 106 5.85 0.74 10.13
CA HIS A 106 6.82 1.48 10.94
C HIS A 106 8.24 1.38 10.37
N GLN A 107 8.73 0.17 10.08
CA GLN A 107 10.07 0.00 9.52
C GLN A 107 10.24 0.68 8.15
N LEU A 108 9.24 0.58 7.27
CA LEU A 108 9.23 1.31 6.00
C LEU A 108 9.25 2.84 6.19
N SER A 109 8.57 3.33 7.21
CA SER A 109 8.57 4.76 7.58
C SER A 109 9.91 5.25 8.14
N MET A 110 10.86 4.35 8.43
CA MET A 110 12.21 4.71 8.85
C MET A 110 13.17 4.85 7.67
N LEU A 111 12.81 4.31 6.50
CA LEU A 111 13.60 4.42 5.27
C LEU A 111 13.29 5.74 4.58
N LYS A 112 14.23 6.70 4.61
CA LYS A 112 14.02 8.09 4.21
C LYS A 112 14.76 8.45 2.93
N PHE A 113 14.11 9.21 2.05
CA PHE A 113 14.66 9.62 0.75
C PHE A 113 14.34 11.08 0.44
N ASP A 114 15.21 11.75 -0.32
CA ASP A 114 15.01 13.16 -0.70
C ASP A 114 14.14 13.33 -1.96
N LYS A 115 13.92 12.25 -2.71
CA LYS A 115 13.14 12.25 -3.95
C LYS A 115 12.15 11.10 -4.00
N ILE A 116 11.13 11.25 -4.85
CA ILE A 116 10.15 10.24 -5.21
C ILE A 116 10.61 9.54 -6.48
N GLY A 117 10.58 8.20 -6.49
CA GLY A 117 11.01 7.36 -7.60
C GLY A 117 11.33 5.94 -7.16
N SER A 118 11.71 5.07 -8.10
CA SER A 118 12.04 3.67 -7.80
C SER A 118 13.50 3.51 -7.41
N LEU A 119 13.81 2.50 -6.60
CA LEU A 119 15.18 2.21 -6.18
C LEU A 119 15.96 1.54 -7.30
N ASN A 120 17.20 1.97 -7.50
CA ASN A 120 18.16 1.29 -8.37
C ASN A 120 19.02 0.29 -7.57
N ALA A 121 19.88 -0.47 -8.27
CA ALA A 121 20.75 -1.48 -7.65
C ALA A 121 21.70 -0.94 -6.56
N ASN A 122 21.97 0.37 -6.53
CA ASN A 122 22.78 1.03 -5.51
C ASN A 122 21.97 1.45 -4.28
N GLY A 123 20.65 1.28 -4.28
CA GLY A 123 19.75 1.77 -3.24
C GLY A 123 19.43 3.25 -3.35
N GLU A 124 19.69 3.87 -4.51
CA GLU A 124 19.39 5.28 -4.76
C GLU A 124 18.06 5.43 -5.51
N VAL A 125 17.39 6.56 -5.30
CA VAL A 125 16.12 6.85 -5.98
C VAL A 125 16.37 7.36 -7.40
N GLY A 126 15.95 6.57 -8.38
CA GLY A 126 16.00 6.87 -9.80
C GLY A 126 14.64 7.24 -10.38
N LEU A 127 14.45 6.96 -11.67
CA LEU A 127 13.17 7.14 -12.34
C LEU A 127 12.08 6.32 -11.65
N LEU A 128 10.85 6.81 -11.66
CA LEU A 128 9.69 6.09 -11.20
C LEU A 128 9.29 5.04 -12.24
N ASP A 129 9.35 3.77 -11.86
CA ASP A 129 8.74 2.69 -12.61
C ASP A 129 7.27 2.55 -12.20
N ASN A 130 6.34 2.66 -13.15
CA ASN A 130 4.90 2.53 -12.89
C ASN A 130 4.18 1.82 -14.04
N SER A 131 3.55 0.68 -13.70
CA SER A 131 2.81 -0.17 -14.64
C SER A 131 1.63 0.52 -15.33
N ALA A 132 1.00 1.51 -14.70
CA ALA A 132 -0.09 2.28 -15.30
C ALA A 132 0.36 3.09 -16.54
N TYR A 133 1.66 3.29 -16.71
CA TYR A 133 2.25 4.10 -17.77
C TYR A 133 3.49 3.43 -18.40
N SER A 134 3.59 2.10 -18.38
CA SER A 134 4.78 1.34 -18.82
C SER A 134 5.24 1.60 -20.26
N ASN A 135 4.37 2.15 -21.12
CA ASN A 135 4.65 2.45 -22.53
C ASN A 135 4.96 3.94 -22.78
N ASP A 136 4.96 4.79 -21.76
CA ASP A 136 5.24 6.21 -21.93
C ASP A 136 6.75 6.37 -22.10
N ALA A 137 7.19 6.82 -23.28
CA ALA A 137 8.61 7.08 -23.62
C ALA A 137 9.28 8.15 -22.74
N HIS A 138 8.53 8.70 -21.78
CA HIS A 138 8.97 9.72 -20.85
C HIS A 138 9.42 9.06 -19.55
N SER A 139 10.73 8.94 -19.38
CA SER A 139 11.37 8.77 -18.07
C SER A 139 10.73 9.69 -17.03
N ARG A 140 10.02 9.14 -16.04
CA ARG A 140 9.33 9.93 -15.00
C ARG A 140 10.19 10.09 -13.77
N GLY A 141 10.40 11.33 -13.33
CA GLY A 141 11.15 11.63 -12.11
C GLY A 141 12.66 11.46 -12.26
N PRO A 142 13.41 11.24 -11.16
CA PRO A 142 12.93 11.32 -9.78
C PRO A 142 12.37 12.71 -9.45
N PHE A 143 11.35 12.78 -8.60
CA PHE A 143 10.68 14.05 -8.27
C PHE A 143 11.12 14.58 -6.91
N ALA A 144 11.47 15.87 -6.84
CA ALA A 144 11.85 16.51 -5.58
C ALA A 144 10.65 16.91 -4.70
N THR A 145 9.44 17.00 -5.26
CA THR A 145 8.22 17.45 -4.56
C THR A 145 7.04 16.57 -4.94
N THR A 146 6.07 16.46 -4.04
CA THR A 146 4.83 15.71 -4.31
C THR A 146 4.00 16.36 -5.40
N THR A 147 4.02 17.68 -5.50
CA THR A 147 3.31 18.40 -6.57
C THR A 147 3.80 17.96 -7.95
N ASN A 148 5.13 17.90 -8.17
CA ASN A 148 5.67 17.45 -9.46
C ASN A 148 5.38 15.98 -9.74
N TYR A 149 5.43 15.15 -8.71
CA TYR A 149 5.04 13.74 -8.80
C TYR A 149 3.58 13.58 -9.25
N LEU A 150 2.62 14.25 -8.60
CA LEU A 150 1.20 14.16 -8.96
C LEU A 150 0.95 14.70 -10.39
N LYS A 151 1.55 15.83 -10.76
CA LYS A 151 1.43 16.40 -12.10
C LYS A 151 1.88 15.44 -13.19
N SER A 152 2.86 14.58 -12.93
CA SER A 152 3.36 13.61 -13.91
C SER A 152 2.31 12.60 -14.39
N PHE A 153 1.23 12.38 -13.62
CA PHE A 153 0.15 11.46 -13.97
C PHE A 153 -0.94 12.07 -14.85
N VAL A 154 -0.98 13.40 -14.94
CA VAL A 154 -2.06 14.15 -15.60
C VAL A 154 -1.53 15.08 -16.68
N GLN A 155 -0.70 14.54 -17.57
CA GLN A 155 -0.18 15.25 -18.74
C GLN A 155 -0.91 14.79 -20.01
N PRO A 156 -1.34 15.71 -20.89
CA PRO A 156 -1.82 15.34 -22.21
C PRO A 156 -0.72 14.61 -23.00
N ARG A 157 -1.09 13.53 -23.70
CA ARG A 157 -0.17 12.79 -24.58
C ARG A 157 -0.34 13.22 -26.03
N GLU A 158 0.65 12.90 -26.85
CA GLU A 158 0.56 13.06 -28.30
C GLU A 158 -0.63 12.25 -28.84
N GLY A 159 -1.42 12.85 -29.73
CA GLY A 159 -2.64 12.24 -30.29
C GLY A 159 -3.93 12.50 -29.49
N HIS A 160 -3.87 13.08 -28.29
CA HIS A 160 -5.07 13.46 -27.54
C HIS A 160 -5.84 14.60 -28.25
N SER A 161 -7.18 14.53 -28.23
CA SER A 161 -8.01 15.64 -28.75
C SER A 161 -7.83 16.91 -27.91
N LYS A 162 -8.18 18.07 -28.49
CA LYS A 162 -8.12 19.35 -27.77
C LYS A 162 -8.99 19.35 -26.52
N GLU A 163 -10.14 18.69 -26.57
CA GLU A 163 -11.08 18.55 -25.46
C GLU A 163 -10.48 17.70 -24.35
N LEU A 164 -9.86 16.56 -24.69
CA LEU A 164 -9.22 15.68 -23.72
C LEU A 164 -8.01 16.35 -23.06
N ALA A 165 -7.16 17.00 -23.86
CA ALA A 165 -6.03 17.78 -23.36
C ALA A 165 -6.48 18.90 -22.40
N LYS A 166 -7.63 19.55 -22.68
CA LYS A 166 -8.22 20.54 -21.78
C LYS A 166 -8.65 19.91 -20.45
N SER A 167 -9.28 18.74 -20.45
CA SER A 167 -9.64 18.04 -19.20
C SER A 167 -8.40 17.68 -18.37
N TYR A 168 -7.32 17.21 -19.00
CA TYR A 168 -6.03 16.99 -18.32
C TYR A 168 -5.50 18.25 -17.64
N ASN A 169 -5.39 19.36 -18.39
CA ASN A 169 -4.90 20.64 -17.86
C ASN A 169 -5.76 21.17 -16.70
N ASN A 170 -7.08 20.96 -16.76
CA ASN A 170 -7.99 21.34 -15.67
C ASN A 170 -7.72 20.53 -14.40
N VAL A 171 -7.50 19.21 -14.53
CA VAL A 171 -7.16 18.35 -13.38
C VAL A 171 -5.79 18.73 -12.82
N GLU A 172 -4.80 18.95 -13.67
CA GLU A 172 -3.46 19.41 -13.25
C GLU A 172 -3.55 20.73 -12.47
N SER A 173 -4.31 21.70 -12.97
CA SER A 173 -4.51 23.01 -12.32
C SER A 173 -5.23 22.87 -10.97
N LEU A 174 -6.23 22.00 -10.89
CA LEU A 174 -6.95 21.71 -9.65
C LEU A 174 -6.01 21.14 -8.60
N VAL A 175 -5.21 20.13 -8.96
CA VAL A 175 -4.25 19.49 -8.05
C VAL A 175 -3.16 20.48 -7.63
N ALA A 176 -2.64 21.29 -8.55
CA ALA A 176 -1.65 22.31 -8.23
C ALA A 176 -2.20 23.34 -7.22
N SER A 177 -3.43 23.82 -7.44
CA SER A 177 -4.12 24.73 -6.54
C SER A 177 -4.39 24.09 -5.18
N PHE A 178 -4.82 22.82 -5.16
CA PHE A 178 -5.03 22.07 -3.92
C PHE A 178 -3.74 21.99 -3.11
N MET A 179 -2.64 21.60 -3.73
CA MET A 179 -1.33 21.47 -3.08
C MET A 179 -0.80 22.82 -2.57
N SER A 180 -0.94 23.91 -3.34
CA SER A 180 -0.51 25.24 -2.90
C SER A 180 -1.30 25.80 -1.72
N ASN A 181 -2.54 25.33 -1.52
CA ASN A 181 -3.41 25.74 -0.42
C ASN A 181 -3.27 24.83 0.82
N GLN A 182 -2.53 23.72 0.73
CA GLN A 182 -2.26 22.90 1.90
C GLN A 182 -1.31 23.63 2.86
N ARG A 183 -1.49 23.36 4.16
CA ARG A 183 -0.51 23.81 5.16
C ARG A 183 0.82 23.10 4.88
N PRO A 184 1.98 23.77 5.04
CA PRO A 184 3.27 23.10 4.96
C PRO A 184 3.30 21.90 5.92
N SER A 185 3.53 20.71 5.38
CA SER A 185 3.50 19.47 6.14
C SER A 185 4.57 18.51 5.64
N SER A 186 5.30 17.86 6.56
CA SER A 186 6.27 16.82 6.21
C SER A 186 5.60 15.52 5.75
N ILE A 187 4.27 15.40 5.82
CA ILE A 187 3.58 14.20 5.34
C ILE A 187 3.52 14.15 3.80
N LEU A 188 3.58 15.31 3.14
CA LEU A 188 3.51 15.48 1.68
C LEU A 188 4.84 15.93 1.07
N GLU A 189 5.88 16.18 1.84
CA GLU A 189 7.15 16.71 1.32
C GLU A 189 8.34 15.90 1.89
N PRO A 190 9.58 16.09 1.39
CA PRO A 190 10.72 15.34 1.88
C PRO A 190 10.90 15.44 3.41
N PRO A 191 11.43 14.38 4.06
CA PRO A 191 11.84 13.13 3.44
C PRO A 191 10.64 12.27 3.02
N PHE A 192 10.77 11.58 1.88
CA PHE A 192 9.85 10.54 1.40
C PHE A 192 10.15 9.20 2.07
N ARG A 193 9.25 8.22 1.93
CA ARG A 193 9.35 6.88 2.53
C ARG A 193 9.23 5.77 1.50
N LEU A 194 9.89 4.65 1.75
CA LEU A 194 9.69 3.47 0.91
C LEU A 194 8.25 2.98 1.04
N THR A 195 7.57 2.84 -0.09
CA THR A 195 6.21 2.31 -0.20
C THR A 195 6.24 1.03 -1.02
N HIS A 196 5.47 0.03 -0.59
CA HIS A 196 5.47 -1.31 -1.21
C HIS A 196 4.93 -1.33 -2.65
N GLY A 197 3.97 -0.47 -2.99
CA GLY A 197 3.26 -0.49 -4.28
C GLY A 197 1.91 -1.21 -4.16
N ASP A 198 1.92 -2.48 -3.75
CA ASP A 198 0.72 -3.31 -3.52
C ASP A 198 0.66 -3.92 -2.11
N PHE A 199 0.50 -3.07 -1.09
CA PHE A 199 0.51 -3.51 0.32
C PHE A 199 -0.85 -4.13 0.73
N ASP A 200 -1.04 -5.39 0.34
CA ASP A 200 -2.29 -6.15 0.46
C ASP A 200 -2.03 -7.54 1.09
N GLY A 201 -3.04 -8.13 1.74
CA GLY A 201 -2.99 -9.42 2.41
C GLY A 201 -2.60 -10.60 1.49
N GLN A 202 -2.87 -10.49 0.18
CA GLN A 202 -2.41 -11.49 -0.80
C GLN A 202 -0.87 -11.57 -0.89
N ASN A 203 -0.19 -10.47 -0.52
CA ASN A 203 1.27 -10.34 -0.55
C ASN A 203 1.90 -10.55 0.83
N MET A 204 1.13 -11.01 1.81
CA MET A 204 1.59 -11.27 3.17
C MET A 204 1.44 -12.75 3.50
N LEU A 205 2.55 -13.42 3.84
CA LEU A 205 2.53 -14.80 4.31
C LEU A 205 2.58 -14.89 5.82
N PHE A 206 1.79 -15.79 6.38
CA PHE A 206 1.80 -16.12 7.80
C PHE A 206 1.98 -17.62 8.04
N VAL A 207 2.75 -17.95 9.07
CA VAL A 207 2.85 -19.32 9.60
C VAL A 207 2.05 -19.42 10.89
N GLN A 208 1.24 -20.47 11.00
CA GLN A 208 0.53 -20.83 12.22
C GLN A 208 0.57 -22.35 12.39
N PRO A 209 1.63 -22.90 13.01
CA PRO A 209 1.74 -24.35 13.22
C PRO A 209 0.73 -24.89 14.23
N ASP A 210 0.34 -24.06 15.21
CA ASP A 210 -0.58 -24.38 16.30
C ASP A 210 -1.75 -23.39 16.28
N PRO A 211 -3.02 -23.87 16.18
CA PRO A 211 -4.19 -23.00 16.22
C PRO A 211 -4.32 -22.14 17.48
N VAL A 212 -3.64 -22.49 18.58
CA VAL A 212 -3.62 -21.72 19.83
C VAL A 212 -2.63 -20.57 19.78
N GLN A 213 -1.59 -20.67 18.95
CA GLN A 213 -0.56 -19.63 18.84
C GLN A 213 -0.94 -18.59 17.79
N SER A 214 -0.64 -17.32 18.08
CA SER A 214 -0.84 -16.22 17.15
C SER A 214 -0.06 -16.45 15.85
N PRO A 215 -0.67 -16.25 14.68
CA PRO A 215 0.02 -16.31 13.39
C PRO A 215 1.23 -15.38 13.34
N GLN A 216 2.36 -15.86 12.81
CA GLN A 216 3.59 -15.09 12.68
C GLN A 216 3.85 -14.72 11.22
N LEU A 217 4.15 -13.44 10.97
CA LEU A 217 4.50 -12.94 9.65
C LEU A 217 5.79 -13.60 9.19
N SER A 218 5.72 -14.31 8.07
CA SER A 218 6.85 -15.04 7.51
C SER A 218 7.38 -14.42 6.22
N ALA A 219 6.60 -13.61 5.50
CA ALA A 219 7.08 -12.87 4.34
C ALA A 219 6.17 -11.71 3.93
N ILE A 220 6.80 -10.67 3.36
CA ILE A 220 6.18 -9.66 2.51
C ILE A 220 6.70 -9.87 1.07
N LEU A 221 5.78 -10.20 0.16
CA LEU A 221 6.04 -10.60 -1.22
C LEU A 221 5.68 -9.48 -2.21
N ASP A 222 6.10 -9.65 -3.46
CA ASP A 222 5.65 -8.84 -4.60
C ASP A 222 5.90 -7.33 -4.44
N TRP A 223 7.18 -6.94 -4.52
CA TRP A 223 7.60 -5.54 -4.38
C TRP A 223 7.54 -4.79 -5.72
N ASP A 224 6.76 -5.31 -6.67
CA ASP A 224 6.48 -4.65 -7.95
C ASP A 224 5.86 -3.28 -7.67
N GLN A 225 6.29 -2.26 -8.42
CA GLN A 225 5.84 -0.86 -8.27
C GLN A 225 6.19 -0.21 -6.92
N SER A 226 7.09 -0.81 -6.14
CA SER A 226 7.68 -0.17 -4.98
C SER A 226 8.46 1.09 -5.37
N HIS A 227 8.34 2.12 -4.54
CA HIS A 227 8.98 3.41 -4.78
C HIS A 227 9.10 4.22 -3.48
N ALA A 228 10.03 5.18 -3.45
CA ALA A 228 10.01 6.25 -2.47
C ALA A 228 8.84 7.18 -2.77
N GLY A 229 7.99 7.47 -1.79
CA GLY A 229 6.78 8.28 -1.94
C GLY A 229 6.41 9.07 -0.68
N PRO A 230 5.40 9.96 -0.76
CA PRO A 230 4.90 10.73 0.38
C PRO A 230 4.50 9.85 1.57
N LEU A 231 4.83 10.28 2.79
CA LEU A 231 4.39 9.59 4.02
C LEU A 231 2.86 9.45 4.07
N TYR A 232 2.15 10.44 3.51
CA TYR A 232 0.70 10.42 3.30
C TYR A 232 0.19 9.13 2.65
N TYR A 233 0.91 8.54 1.69
CA TYR A 233 0.47 7.31 1.02
C TYR A 233 0.94 6.02 1.69
N LEU A 234 2.02 6.08 2.48
CA LEU A 234 2.49 4.96 3.29
C LEU A 234 1.58 4.72 4.49
N LEU A 235 1.21 5.77 5.23
CA LEU A 235 0.35 5.68 6.41
C LEU A 235 -1.11 5.67 5.98
N ASP A 236 -1.59 4.51 5.61
CA ASP A 236 -2.97 4.25 5.17
C ASP A 236 -3.45 2.92 5.75
N TYR A 237 -4.76 2.76 5.98
CA TYR A 237 -5.25 1.48 6.48
C TYR A 237 -5.04 0.38 5.41
N PRO A 238 -4.53 -0.80 5.77
CA PRO A 238 -4.51 -1.96 4.88
C PRO A 238 -5.89 -2.23 4.31
N VAL A 239 -5.96 -2.62 3.03
CA VAL A 239 -7.23 -2.73 2.31
C VAL A 239 -8.19 -3.73 2.96
N PHE A 240 -7.67 -4.82 3.52
CA PHE A 240 -8.43 -5.89 4.16
C PHE A 240 -8.99 -5.54 5.55
N ILE A 241 -8.72 -4.33 6.07
CA ILE A 241 -9.38 -3.79 7.27
C ILE A 241 -10.20 -2.51 6.98
N ARG A 242 -10.42 -2.19 5.70
CA ARG A 242 -11.34 -1.13 5.29
C ARG A 242 -12.74 -1.68 5.11
N ASP A 243 -13.72 -0.79 5.23
CA ASP A 243 -15.12 -1.14 4.98
C ASP A 243 -15.47 -0.86 3.52
N PHE A 244 -15.99 -1.89 2.83
CA PHE A 244 -16.57 -1.77 1.49
C PHE A 244 -18.07 -2.01 1.52
N ASP A 245 -18.85 -1.18 0.82
CA ASP A 245 -20.31 -1.30 0.72
C ASP A 245 -20.81 -2.47 -0.16
N LEU A 246 -20.12 -3.61 -0.07
CA LEU A 246 -20.53 -4.87 -0.67
C LEU A 246 -21.41 -5.64 0.32
N PRO A 247 -22.61 -6.13 -0.07
CA PRO A 247 -23.55 -6.77 0.86
C PRO A 247 -22.96 -7.93 1.67
N ASP A 248 -22.05 -8.69 1.07
CA ASP A 248 -21.36 -9.83 1.65
C ASP A 248 -20.24 -9.44 2.62
N GLN A 249 -19.77 -8.19 2.65
CA GLN A 249 -18.67 -7.75 3.52
C GLN A 249 -19.12 -6.97 4.76
N ARG A 250 -20.40 -6.58 4.85
CA ARG A 250 -20.93 -5.78 5.97
C ARG A 250 -20.78 -6.44 7.34
N HIS A 251 -20.74 -7.77 7.40
CA HIS A 251 -20.54 -8.51 8.64
C HIS A 251 -19.15 -8.27 9.26
N GLN A 252 -18.19 -7.76 8.49
CA GLN A 252 -16.81 -7.50 8.93
C GLN A 252 -16.64 -6.11 9.56
N TYR A 253 -17.64 -5.22 9.46
CA TYR A 253 -17.49 -3.82 9.90
C TYR A 253 -17.16 -3.69 11.39
N GLY A 254 -17.69 -4.57 12.24
CA GLY A 254 -17.38 -4.58 13.67
C GLY A 254 -15.91 -4.91 13.93
N ASP A 255 -15.43 -6.04 13.40
CA ASP A 255 -14.03 -6.45 13.47
C ASP A 255 -13.11 -5.38 12.86
N ASN A 256 -13.43 -4.88 11.66
CA ASN A 256 -12.60 -3.92 10.95
C ASN A 256 -12.42 -2.62 11.74
N LYS A 257 -13.46 -2.14 12.43
CA LYS A 257 -13.35 -0.96 13.31
C LYS A 257 -12.33 -1.19 14.43
N VAL A 258 -12.41 -2.34 15.11
CA VAL A 258 -11.45 -2.71 16.18
C VAL A 258 -10.03 -2.82 15.61
N LEU A 259 -9.88 -3.41 14.42
CA LEU A 259 -8.58 -3.61 13.78
C LEU A 259 -7.95 -2.29 13.31
N ARG A 260 -8.74 -1.34 12.80
CA ARG A 260 -8.26 0.01 12.44
C ARG A 260 -7.77 0.78 13.66
N GLN A 261 -8.53 0.74 14.76
CA GLN A 261 -8.14 1.30 16.05
C GLN A 261 -6.84 0.70 16.56
N HIS A 262 -6.72 -0.62 16.50
CA HIS A 262 -5.50 -1.31 16.91
C HIS A 262 -4.30 -0.99 16.03
N PHE A 263 -4.50 -0.90 14.70
CA PHE A 263 -3.44 -0.55 13.75
C PHE A 263 -2.87 0.85 14.02
N PHE A 264 -3.76 1.84 14.18
CA PHE A 264 -3.38 3.21 14.50
C PHE A 264 -2.69 3.30 15.87
N TYR A 265 -3.24 2.64 16.89
CA TYR A 265 -2.62 2.55 18.20
C TYR A 265 -1.19 1.97 18.11
N CYS A 266 -1.01 0.88 17.36
CA CYS A 266 0.30 0.28 17.14
C CYS A 266 1.28 1.19 16.41
N LEU A 267 0.83 1.95 15.40
CA LEU A 267 1.68 2.92 14.71
C LEU A 267 2.11 4.07 15.63
N SER A 268 1.15 4.69 16.33
CA SER A 268 1.41 5.86 17.17
C SER A 268 2.34 5.57 18.35
N ARG A 269 2.36 4.34 18.87
CA ARG A 269 3.21 3.94 20.01
C ARG A 269 4.67 3.66 19.66
N TYR A 270 5.03 3.50 18.38
CA TYR A 270 6.44 3.35 17.99
C TYR A 270 7.25 4.61 18.28
N TRP A 271 6.57 5.76 18.44
CA TRP A 271 7.21 7.03 18.80
C TRP A 271 6.66 7.58 20.13
N PRO A 272 7.51 8.25 20.93
CA PRO A 272 7.09 8.86 22.19
C PRO A 272 5.93 9.87 22.01
N LYS A 273 5.09 9.99 23.05
CA LYS A 273 4.08 11.06 23.11
C LYS A 273 4.76 12.44 22.95
N GLY A 274 4.14 13.32 22.17
CA GLY A 274 4.69 14.66 21.86
C GLY A 274 5.89 14.70 20.90
N SER A 275 6.27 13.56 20.30
CA SER A 275 7.29 13.56 19.25
C SER A 275 6.71 13.99 17.90
N ARG A 276 7.52 14.67 17.09
CA ARG A 276 7.15 15.09 15.73
C ARG A 276 6.68 13.91 14.87
N GLN A 277 7.31 12.74 14.98
CA GLN A 277 6.95 11.56 14.19
C GLN A 277 5.55 11.03 14.58
N ARG A 278 5.21 11.09 15.86
CA ARG A 278 3.86 10.74 16.32
C ARG A 278 2.83 11.75 15.80
N GLU A 279 3.15 13.04 15.85
CA GLU A 279 2.32 14.10 15.25
C GLU A 279 2.12 13.88 13.74
N GLU A 280 3.17 13.50 13.00
CA GLU A 280 3.09 13.17 11.57
C GLU A 280 2.13 11.99 11.31
N VAL A 281 2.12 10.96 12.17
CA VAL A 281 1.16 9.85 12.09
C VAL A 281 -0.28 10.37 12.27
N LEU A 282 -0.54 11.15 13.32
CA LEU A 282 -1.85 11.75 13.57
C LEU A 282 -2.30 12.63 12.41
N GLU A 283 -1.39 13.47 11.91
CA GLU A 283 -1.62 14.39 10.82
C GLU A 283 -1.93 13.66 9.51
N CYS A 284 -1.21 12.58 9.20
CA CYS A 284 -1.47 11.73 8.04
C CYS A 284 -2.91 11.24 7.99
N PHE A 285 -3.44 10.76 9.12
CA PHE A 285 -4.79 10.24 9.19
C PHE A 285 -5.85 11.35 9.23
N ARG A 286 -5.56 12.49 9.87
CA ARG A 286 -6.43 13.68 9.89
C ARG A 286 -6.56 14.38 8.55
N GLN A 287 -5.49 14.41 7.76
CA GLN A 287 -5.43 15.17 6.50
C GLN A 287 -5.80 14.35 5.28
N LYS A 288 -6.26 13.11 5.44
CA LYS A 288 -6.76 12.32 4.31
C LYS A 288 -7.88 13.08 3.61
N SER A 289 -7.76 13.24 2.30
CA SER A 289 -8.65 14.09 1.52
C SER A 289 -9.23 13.37 0.31
N PHE A 290 -10.44 13.77 -0.08
CA PHE A 290 -11.06 13.30 -1.33
C PHE A 290 -10.13 13.51 -2.53
N THR A 291 -9.49 14.68 -2.63
CA THR A 291 -8.64 15.05 -3.75
C THR A 291 -7.48 14.08 -3.92
N LEU A 292 -6.64 13.88 -2.88
CA LEU A 292 -5.46 13.02 -2.99
C LEU A 292 -5.79 11.53 -3.07
N ASN A 293 -6.80 11.07 -2.32
CA ASN A 293 -7.19 9.66 -2.32
C ASN A 293 -7.84 9.25 -3.64
N THR A 294 -8.75 10.06 -4.16
CA THR A 294 -9.38 9.82 -5.46
C THR A 294 -8.36 9.96 -6.58
N PHE A 295 -7.43 10.93 -6.48
CA PHE A 295 -6.37 11.07 -7.47
C PHE A 295 -5.53 9.79 -7.58
N ARG A 296 -5.08 9.24 -6.43
CA ARG A 296 -4.33 7.98 -6.39
C ARG A 296 -5.11 6.83 -7.02
N ASN A 297 -6.37 6.65 -6.62
CA ASN A 297 -7.19 5.53 -7.09
C ASN A 297 -7.55 5.64 -8.58
N THR A 298 -7.73 6.87 -9.09
CA THR A 298 -8.11 7.11 -10.47
C THR A 298 -6.90 7.10 -11.41
N PHE A 299 -5.81 7.82 -11.08
CA PHE A 299 -4.74 8.09 -12.04
C PHE A 299 -3.44 7.32 -11.79
N MET A 300 -3.25 6.72 -10.60
CA MET A 300 -1.94 6.14 -10.24
C MET A 300 -1.92 4.61 -10.18
N LYS A 301 -3.08 3.96 -10.00
CA LYS A 301 -3.17 2.50 -9.77
C LYS A 301 -3.36 1.66 -11.03
N PHE A 302 -4.11 2.16 -12.01
CA PHE A 302 -4.51 1.38 -13.17
C PHE A 302 -4.17 2.12 -14.46
N PRO A 303 -3.67 1.42 -15.49
CA PRO A 303 -3.46 2.01 -16.79
C PRO A 303 -4.80 2.44 -17.39
N MET A 304 -4.82 3.64 -17.95
CA MET A 304 -5.95 4.09 -18.76
C MET A 304 -5.92 3.37 -20.11
N GLN A 305 -7.00 2.65 -20.43
CA GLN A 305 -7.05 1.72 -21.56
C GLN A 305 -7.33 2.41 -22.90
N ASP A 306 -8.15 3.45 -22.91
CA ASP A 306 -8.51 4.22 -24.10
C ASP A 306 -8.95 5.65 -23.72
N SER A 307 -9.09 6.50 -24.75
CA SER A 307 -9.45 7.91 -24.58
C SER A 307 -10.83 8.14 -23.93
N GLU A 308 -11.77 7.20 -24.06
CA GLU A 308 -13.10 7.31 -23.43
C GLU A 308 -13.04 7.00 -21.93
N HIS A 309 -12.23 6.02 -21.53
CA HIS A 309 -11.90 5.76 -20.13
C HIS A 309 -11.14 6.94 -19.50
N GLU A 310 -10.15 7.49 -20.21
CA GLU A 310 -9.42 8.69 -19.76
C GLU A 310 -10.37 9.87 -19.55
N LYS A 311 -11.23 10.13 -20.54
CA LYS A 311 -12.20 11.22 -20.46
C LYS A 311 -13.15 11.05 -19.27
N ARG A 312 -13.72 9.86 -19.07
CA ARG A 312 -14.61 9.57 -17.93
C ARG A 312 -13.90 9.73 -16.58
N ALA A 313 -12.64 9.32 -16.50
CA ALA A 313 -11.84 9.45 -15.28
C ALA A 313 -11.57 10.94 -14.94
N LEU A 314 -11.15 11.73 -15.94
CA LEU A 314 -10.89 13.16 -15.77
C LEU A 314 -12.16 13.93 -15.43
N ASP A 315 -13.22 13.76 -16.24
CA ASP A 315 -14.48 14.47 -16.07
C ASP A 315 -15.13 14.06 -14.73
N GLY A 316 -15.09 12.79 -14.35
CA GLY A 316 -15.57 12.30 -13.05
C GLY A 316 -14.78 12.84 -11.85
N PHE A 317 -13.48 13.05 -11.99
CA PHE A 317 -12.66 13.68 -10.95
C PHE A 317 -12.99 15.18 -10.81
N LEU A 318 -13.13 15.90 -11.92
CA LEU A 318 -13.52 17.32 -11.94
C LEU A 318 -14.94 17.53 -11.40
N ASP A 319 -15.88 16.69 -11.80
CA ASP A 319 -17.26 16.74 -11.35
C ASP A 319 -17.38 16.55 -9.84
N GLY A 320 -16.54 15.68 -9.25
CA GLY A 320 -16.47 15.47 -7.80
C GLY A 320 -16.05 16.70 -7.00
N HIS A 321 -15.46 17.71 -7.63
CA HIS A 321 -15.05 18.97 -7.01
C HIS A 321 -16.01 20.14 -7.29
N LYS A 322 -17.13 19.90 -8.00
CA LYS A 322 -18.16 20.93 -8.22
C LYS A 322 -18.97 21.17 -6.94
N PRO A 323 -19.31 22.44 -6.60
CA PRO A 323 -20.15 22.76 -5.45
C PRO A 323 -21.47 21.99 -5.47
N GLY A 324 -21.88 21.45 -4.31
CA GLY A 324 -23.16 20.75 -4.16
C GLY A 324 -23.15 19.27 -4.54
N THR A 325 -22.04 18.72 -5.06
CA THR A 325 -21.91 17.26 -5.15
C THR A 325 -21.71 16.66 -3.77
N LEU A 326 -22.45 15.57 -3.47
CA LEU A 326 -22.30 14.80 -2.22
C LEU A 326 -20.83 14.39 -2.00
N ARG A 327 -20.08 14.13 -3.09
CA ARG A 327 -18.66 13.72 -3.06
C ARG A 327 -17.71 14.73 -2.39
N TYR A 328 -17.99 16.04 -2.47
CA TYR A 328 -17.18 17.06 -1.79
C TYR A 328 -17.49 17.16 -0.28
N LYS A 329 -18.71 16.81 0.15
CA LYS A 329 -19.13 16.86 1.56
C LYS A 329 -18.69 15.64 2.38
N PHE A 330 -18.39 14.51 1.73
CA PHE A 330 -17.94 13.27 2.38
C PHE A 330 -16.50 12.97 1.97
N ALA A 331 -15.56 13.78 2.47
CA ALA A 331 -14.14 13.51 2.30
C ALA A 331 -13.83 12.14 2.95
N PHE A 332 -13.62 11.10 2.13
CA PHE A 332 -13.34 9.75 2.60
C PHE A 332 -11.87 9.65 3.01
N PRO A 333 -11.53 9.45 4.29
CA PRO A 333 -10.17 9.18 4.66
C PRO A 333 -9.71 7.79 4.22
N TYR A 334 -10.65 6.85 4.05
CA TYR A 334 -10.43 5.52 3.49
C TYR A 334 -11.55 5.19 2.50
N GLY A 335 -11.20 4.78 1.28
CA GLY A 335 -12.20 4.40 0.26
C GLY A 335 -12.95 3.13 0.63
N GLY A 336 -14.19 2.99 0.13
CA GLY A 336 -14.96 1.75 0.19
C GLY A 336 -16.40 1.91 0.73
N LYS A 337 -16.64 2.88 1.62
CA LYS A 337 -17.96 3.11 2.25
C LYS A 337 -18.47 4.54 1.99
N ALA A 338 -19.69 4.68 1.46
CA ALA A 338 -20.29 5.94 1.04
C ALA A 338 -20.77 6.84 2.21
N LEU A 339 -21.10 6.23 3.36
CA LEU A 339 -21.50 6.91 4.60
C LEU A 339 -20.53 6.51 5.71
N TRP A 340 -19.28 6.94 5.55
CA TRP A 340 -18.22 6.67 6.51
C TRP A 340 -18.29 7.66 7.69
N GLU A 341 -18.04 7.16 8.90
CA GLU A 341 -17.88 7.96 10.12
C GLU A 341 -16.42 7.81 10.59
N PRO A 342 -15.75 8.91 10.99
CA PRO A 342 -14.47 8.84 11.69
C PRO A 342 -14.45 7.83 12.80
N ASP A 343 -13.47 6.92 12.72
CA ASP A 343 -13.07 6.17 13.90
C ASP A 343 -12.64 7.24 14.93
N SER A 344 -13.18 7.14 16.15
CA SER A 344 -13.05 8.13 17.24
C SER A 344 -11.61 8.36 17.72
N GLU A 345 -10.63 7.67 17.13
CA GLU A 345 -9.18 7.74 17.34
C GLU A 345 -8.60 9.15 17.19
N VAL A 346 -9.35 10.06 16.57
CA VAL A 346 -8.90 11.41 16.21
C VAL A 346 -9.23 12.46 17.28
N GLU A 347 -10.17 12.15 18.20
CA GLU A 347 -10.67 13.10 19.19
C GLU A 347 -9.92 13.00 20.54
N SER A 348 -9.26 14.12 20.89
CA SER A 348 -8.60 14.47 22.15
C SER A 348 -7.45 13.59 22.68
N GLU A 349 -6.24 14.14 22.67
CA GLU A 349 -5.11 13.67 23.51
C GLU A 349 -5.27 14.05 25.00
N ASP A 350 -6.43 14.59 25.38
CA ASP A 350 -6.77 14.96 26.75
C ASP A 350 -7.66 13.90 27.37
N GLU A 351 -7.07 12.78 27.77
CA GLU A 351 -7.42 12.08 29.00
C GLU A 351 -6.41 10.96 29.24
N ASP A 352 -6.23 10.68 30.51
CA ASP A 352 -5.26 9.74 31.08
C ASP A 352 -5.22 8.43 30.30
N GLY A 353 -4.06 7.78 30.27
CA GLY A 353 -3.74 6.63 29.41
C GLY A 353 -4.52 5.33 29.67
N SER A 354 -5.78 5.39 30.10
CA SER A 354 -6.73 4.30 30.07
C SER A 354 -7.51 4.31 28.76
N HIS A 355 -6.98 3.66 27.72
CA HIS A 355 -7.85 3.03 26.72
C HIS A 355 -8.53 1.81 27.37
N GLU A 356 -9.33 2.06 28.41
CA GLU A 356 -10.19 1.07 29.05
C GLU A 356 -11.20 0.51 28.07
N GLY A 357 -11.51 1.15 26.93
CA GLY A 357 -12.42 0.60 25.93
C GLY A 357 -11.91 -0.66 25.22
N VAL A 358 -10.63 -0.66 24.78
CA VAL A 358 -10.05 -1.82 24.07
C VAL A 358 -9.60 -2.89 25.08
N ASP A 359 -9.04 -2.48 26.22
CA ASP A 359 -8.68 -3.41 27.29
C ASP A 359 -9.90 -3.95 28.04
N ALA A 360 -11.03 -3.24 28.14
CA ALA A 360 -12.26 -3.78 28.72
C ALA A 360 -12.97 -4.71 27.74
N GLU A 361 -13.02 -4.43 26.43
CA GLU A 361 -13.55 -5.41 25.47
C GLU A 361 -12.69 -6.67 25.46
N VAL A 362 -11.35 -6.57 25.45
CA VAL A 362 -10.45 -7.73 25.57
C VAL A 362 -10.54 -8.43 26.94
N LYS A 363 -10.69 -7.71 28.06
CA LYS A 363 -10.90 -8.31 29.39
C LYS A 363 -12.26 -8.96 29.57
N VAL A 364 -13.31 -8.47 28.88
CA VAL A 364 -14.66 -9.08 28.90
C VAL A 364 -14.61 -10.50 28.31
N TRP A 365 -13.69 -10.79 27.38
CA TRP A 365 -13.50 -12.16 26.84
C TRP A 365 -12.54 -13.02 27.66
N GLN A 366 -11.58 -12.44 28.39
CA GLN A 366 -10.74 -13.19 29.34
C GLN A 366 -11.50 -13.62 30.62
N GLY A 367 -12.61 -12.96 30.94
CA GLY A 367 -13.45 -13.25 32.12
C GLY A 367 -14.41 -14.45 32.01
N LEU A 368 -14.55 -15.09 30.85
CA LEU A 368 -15.42 -16.26 30.67
C LEU A 368 -14.72 -17.62 30.83
N GLY A 369 -13.44 -17.61 31.25
CA GLY A 369 -12.61 -18.81 31.41
C GLY A 369 -12.52 -19.41 32.82
N SER A 370 -13.17 -18.83 33.85
CA SER A 370 -13.15 -19.42 35.20
C SER A 370 -14.55 -19.77 35.70
N MET A 371 -15.03 -20.95 35.33
CA MET A 371 -15.97 -21.70 36.18
C MET A 371 -15.19 -22.78 36.92
N THR A 372 -15.06 -22.53 38.21
CA THR A 372 -14.48 -23.37 39.25
C THR A 372 -15.16 -24.73 39.27
N LEU A 373 -14.37 -25.80 39.16
CA LEU A 373 -14.75 -27.15 39.55
C LEU A 373 -14.88 -27.20 41.08
N TRP A 374 -16.07 -27.59 41.55
CA TRP A 374 -16.25 -28.39 42.75
C TRP A 374 -16.70 -29.78 42.33
#